data_AF-A0A1E1GAJ2-F1
#
_entry.id   AF-A0A1E1GAJ2-F1
#
_cell.length_a   1.000
_cell.length_b   1.000
_cell.length_c   1.000
_cell.angle_alpha   90.00
_cell.angle_beta   90.00
_cell.angle_gamma   90.00
#
_symmetry.space_group_name_H-M   'P 1'
#
loop_
_entity.id
_entity.type
_entity.pdbx_description
1 polymer ?
#
loop_
_entity_poly.entity_id
_entity_poly.type
_entity_poly.pdbx_seq_one_letter_code
_entity_poly.pdbx_strand_id
1 'polypeptide(L)'
;MITLLMLPFFLVLLAIFGIIYDLTTSKGRKECARTVSLFILNILTIGICLLDLPMESKPYSGIGFILFYALVFTPLMIVFSLYTLYRIGKHYRYFKSKFAITLLFNAILLFLLSLVNTFVLWRSFQIYHRNDMNLFYFILIVLGICSTIQLIVGELEMKRIRGIQKQEEQDGNEK
;
A
#
# COMPACT_ATOMS: atom_id res chain seq x y z
N MET A 1 -1.75 -27.41 -9.21
CA MET A 1 -2.94 -26.56 -8.99
C MET A 1 -3.05 -26.07 -7.55
N ILE A 2 -3.04 -26.97 -6.55
CA ILE A 2 -3.08 -26.59 -5.10
C ILE A 2 -1.93 -25.65 -4.72
N THR A 3 -0.69 -25.94 -5.12
CA THR A 3 0.48 -25.10 -4.81
C THR A 3 0.37 -23.66 -5.34
N LEU A 4 -0.23 -23.48 -6.53
CA LEU A 4 -0.44 -22.16 -7.14
C LEU A 4 -1.49 -21.33 -6.39
N LEU A 5 -2.47 -21.99 -5.75
CA LEU A 5 -3.49 -21.36 -4.92
C LEU A 5 -3.00 -21.08 -3.48
N MET A 6 -2.05 -21.88 -2.98
CA MET A 6 -1.49 -21.72 -1.62
C MET A 6 -0.46 -20.58 -1.53
N LEU A 7 0.27 -20.33 -2.63
CA LEU A 7 1.27 -19.26 -2.71
C LEU A 7 0.72 -17.85 -2.41
N PRO A 8 -0.42 -17.40 -2.98
CA PRO A 8 -0.99 -16.09 -2.64
C PRO A 8 -1.43 -16.00 -1.18
N PHE A 9 -2.02 -17.06 -0.63
CA PHE A 9 -2.42 -17.13 0.77
C PHE A 9 -1.21 -17.03 1.71
N PHE A 10 -0.11 -17.71 1.38
CA PHE A 10 1.13 -17.64 2.14
C PHE A 10 1.77 -16.24 2.10
N LEU A 11 1.75 -15.57 0.94
CA LEU A 11 2.24 -14.18 0.80
C LEU A 11 1.45 -13.21 1.68
N VAL A 12 0.12 -13.33 1.70
CA VAL A 12 -0.75 -12.51 2.56
C VAL A 12 -0.49 -12.78 4.03
N LEU A 13 -0.38 -14.05 4.44
CA LEU A 13 -0.03 -14.43 5.81
C LEU A 13 1.34 -13.87 6.21
N LEU A 14 2.36 -14.00 5.37
CA LEU A 14 3.69 -13.49 5.63
C LEU A 14 3.67 -11.96 5.81
N ALA A 15 2.89 -11.24 5.01
CA ALA A 15 2.72 -9.80 5.16
C ALA A 15 2.04 -9.44 6.49
N ILE A 16 1.00 -10.19 6.89
CA ILE A 16 0.33 -10.01 8.19
C ILE A 16 1.30 -10.28 9.34
N PHE A 17 2.05 -11.39 9.30
CA PHE A 17 3.07 -11.70 10.31
C PHE A 17 4.17 -10.64 10.36
N GLY A 18 4.64 -10.17 9.21
CA GLY A 18 5.62 -9.08 9.12
C GLY A 18 5.12 -7.80 9.77
N ILE A 19 3.84 -7.45 9.53
CA ILE A 19 3.19 -6.29 10.18
C ILE A 19 3.06 -6.49 11.69
N ILE A 20 2.63 -7.66 12.16
CA ILE A 20 2.49 -7.94 13.60
C ILE A 20 3.86 -7.89 14.29
N TYR A 21 4.89 -8.47 13.67
CA TYR A 21 6.25 -8.43 14.18
C TYR A 21 6.76 -6.99 14.26
N ASP A 22 6.60 -6.22 13.18
CA ASP A 22 6.98 -4.82 13.13
C ASP A 22 6.23 -3.99 14.19
N LEU A 23 4.91 -4.18 14.36
CA LEU A 23 4.11 -3.55 15.42
C LEU A 23 4.59 -3.91 16.83
N THR A 24 5.10 -5.13 17.03
CA THR A 24 5.58 -5.61 18.34
C THR A 24 6.96 -5.04 18.67
N THR A 25 7.87 -5.04 17.70
CA THR A 25 9.24 -4.52 17.83
C THR A 25 9.31 -2.99 17.80
N SER A 26 8.33 -2.33 17.19
CA SER A 26 8.24 -0.87 17.07
C SER A 26 7.74 -0.14 18.32
N LYS A 27 7.40 -0.86 19.40
CA LYS A 27 7.06 -0.26 20.70
C LYS A 27 8.26 0.55 21.25
N GLY A 28 8.35 1.83 20.89
CA GLY A 28 9.31 2.78 21.43
C GLY A 28 10.12 3.58 20.40
N ARG A 29 10.12 3.22 19.11
CA ARG A 29 10.78 4.03 18.07
C ARG A 29 9.83 5.12 17.55
N LYS A 30 10.37 6.32 17.25
CA LYS A 30 9.67 7.36 16.47
C LYS A 30 9.49 6.81 15.05
N GLU A 31 8.44 6.05 14.90
CA GLU A 31 8.17 5.18 13.76
C GLU A 31 7.78 5.99 12.52
N CYS A 32 8.50 5.71 11.44
CA CYS A 32 8.55 6.48 10.22
C CYS A 32 7.22 6.46 9.46
N ALA A 33 6.71 7.62 9.03
CA ALA A 33 5.51 7.75 8.17
C ALA A 33 5.67 7.16 6.76
N ARG A 34 6.84 6.57 6.47
CA ARG A 34 7.19 5.99 5.19
C ARG A 34 6.44 4.68 4.93
N THR A 35 5.58 4.70 3.92
CA THR A 35 4.89 3.51 3.41
C THR A 35 5.51 3.03 2.10
N VAL A 36 6.71 2.47 2.17
CA VAL A 36 7.36 1.84 1.00
C VAL A 36 6.57 0.63 0.50
N SER A 37 5.92 -0.12 1.39
CA SER A 37 5.24 -1.37 1.05
C SER A 37 4.11 -1.19 0.03
N LEU A 38 3.27 -0.14 0.17
CA LEU A 38 2.20 0.15 -0.80
C LEU A 38 2.74 0.53 -2.17
N PHE A 39 3.84 1.27 -2.22
CA PHE A 39 4.47 1.66 -3.47
C PHE A 39 5.12 0.48 -4.20
N ILE A 40 5.87 -0.35 -3.47
CA ILE A 40 6.46 -1.58 -4.05
C ILE A 40 5.36 -2.50 -4.58
N LEU A 41 4.27 -2.67 -3.81
CA LEU A 41 3.13 -3.48 -4.25
C LEU A 41 2.52 -2.94 -5.55
N ASN A 42 2.33 -1.62 -5.68
CA ASN A 42 1.83 -1.02 -6.91
C ASN A 42 2.78 -1.19 -8.10
N ILE A 43 4.09 -0.97 -7.91
CA ILE A 43 5.08 -1.19 -8.99
C ILE A 43 5.09 -2.64 -9.44
N LEU A 44 5.06 -3.58 -8.49
CA LEU A 44 5.04 -5.01 -8.80
C LEU A 44 3.80 -5.37 -9.64
N THR A 45 2.63 -4.86 -9.25
CA THR A 45 1.38 -5.11 -9.99
C THR A 45 1.38 -4.45 -11.37
N ILE A 46 1.93 -3.24 -11.53
CA ILE A 46 2.14 -2.61 -12.84
C ILE A 46 3.09 -3.46 -13.70
N GLY A 47 4.18 -3.96 -13.12
CA GLY A 47 5.11 -4.83 -13.82
C GLY A 47 4.45 -6.11 -14.34
N ILE A 48 3.66 -6.77 -13.49
CA ILE A 48 2.90 -7.97 -13.88
C ILE A 48 1.84 -7.64 -14.94
N CYS A 49 1.17 -6.48 -14.81
CA CYS A 49 0.22 -5.99 -15.81
C CYS A 49 0.87 -5.79 -17.19
N LEU A 50 2.05 -5.18 -17.25
CA LEU A 50 2.78 -4.93 -18.49
C LEU A 50 3.31 -6.23 -19.13
N LEU A 51 3.62 -7.24 -18.32
CA LEU A 51 4.03 -8.56 -18.81
C LEU A 51 2.86 -9.36 -19.40
N ASP A 52 1.63 -9.17 -18.89
CA ASP A 52 0.42 -9.84 -19.40
C ASP A 52 -0.20 -9.09 -20.60
N LEU A 53 0.06 -7.78 -20.75
CA LEU A 53 -0.41 -6.95 -21.88
C LEU A 53 -0.05 -7.47 -23.29
N PRO A 54 1.18 -7.92 -23.60
CA PRO A 54 1.52 -8.49 -24.92
C PRO A 54 0.85 -9.85 -25.18
N MET A 55 0.26 -10.49 -24.17
CA MET A 55 -0.45 -11.75 -24.36
C MET A 55 -1.90 -11.55 -24.79
N GLU A 56 -2.47 -10.33 -24.74
CA GLU A 56 -3.91 -10.01 -24.96
C GLU A 56 -4.52 -10.65 -26.23
N SER A 57 -3.71 -10.90 -27.25
CA SER A 57 -4.11 -11.58 -28.48
C SER A 57 -4.31 -13.11 -28.36
N LYS A 58 -4.06 -13.72 -27.20
CA LYS A 58 -4.20 -15.16 -26.94
C LYS A 58 -5.44 -15.48 -26.09
N PRO A 59 -6.10 -16.64 -26.30
CA PRO A 59 -7.38 -16.99 -25.65
C PRO A 59 -7.32 -17.10 -24.11
N TYR A 60 -6.13 -17.19 -23.50
CA TYR A 60 -5.91 -17.30 -22.05
C TYR A 60 -5.26 -16.06 -21.42
N SER A 61 -5.12 -14.98 -22.20
CA SER A 61 -4.49 -13.75 -21.71
C SER A 61 -5.29 -13.08 -20.60
N GLY A 62 -4.60 -12.54 -19.61
CA GLY A 62 -5.21 -11.77 -18.52
C GLY A 62 -5.74 -12.62 -17.37
N ILE A 63 -5.89 -13.94 -17.51
CA ILE A 63 -6.35 -14.81 -16.41
C ILE A 63 -5.30 -14.83 -15.29
N GLY A 64 -4.02 -14.88 -15.64
CA GLY A 64 -2.91 -14.83 -14.69
C GLY A 64 -2.90 -13.51 -13.90
N PHE A 65 -3.04 -12.38 -14.60
CA PHE A 65 -3.16 -11.07 -13.98
C PHE A 65 -4.40 -10.97 -13.08
N ILE A 66 -5.59 -11.40 -13.53
CA ILE A 66 -6.83 -11.36 -12.71
C ILE A 66 -6.67 -12.19 -11.44
N LEU A 67 -6.12 -13.40 -11.53
CA LEU A 67 -5.90 -14.26 -10.36
C LEU A 67 -4.90 -13.64 -9.38
N PHE A 68 -3.79 -13.09 -9.87
CA PHE A 68 -2.84 -12.34 -9.04
C PHE A 68 -3.50 -11.11 -8.40
N TYR A 69 -4.28 -10.37 -9.19
CA TYR A 69 -4.94 -9.15 -8.75
C TYR A 69 -5.97 -9.42 -7.65
N ALA A 70 -6.78 -10.47 -7.81
CA ALA A 70 -7.79 -10.89 -6.87
C ALA A 70 -7.20 -11.50 -5.59
N LEU A 71 -6.23 -12.42 -5.73
CA LEU A 71 -5.76 -13.26 -4.62
C LEU A 71 -4.55 -12.67 -3.87
N VAL A 72 -3.74 -11.82 -4.51
CA VAL A 72 -2.53 -11.24 -3.91
C VAL A 72 -2.69 -9.74 -3.73
N PHE A 73 -2.92 -9.02 -4.83
CA PHE A 73 -2.89 -7.56 -4.81
C PHE A 73 -3.99 -6.97 -3.93
N THR A 74 -5.25 -7.34 -4.17
CA THR A 74 -6.40 -6.81 -3.43
C THR A 74 -6.28 -7.04 -1.91
N PRO A 75 -6.03 -8.27 -1.40
CA PRO A 75 -5.89 -8.48 0.04
C PRO A 75 -4.66 -7.78 0.64
N LEU A 76 -3.50 -7.80 -0.04
CA LEU A 76 -2.33 -7.07 0.45
C LEU A 76 -2.55 -5.56 0.47
N MET A 77 -3.28 -5.01 -0.51
CA MET A 77 -3.62 -3.59 -0.56
C MET A 77 -4.45 -3.17 0.64
N ILE A 78 -5.45 -3.97 1.06
CA ILE A 78 -6.26 -3.71 2.26
C ILE A 78 -5.38 -3.76 3.52
N VAL A 79 -4.55 -4.79 3.64
CA VAL A 79 -3.69 -5.00 4.81
C VAL A 79 -2.69 -3.85 4.95
N PHE A 80 -2.00 -3.48 3.87
CA PHE A 80 -1.03 -2.39 3.90
C PHE A 80 -1.67 -1.01 4.03
N SER A 81 -2.87 -0.78 3.45
CA SER A 81 -3.57 0.51 3.61
C SER A 81 -4.06 0.72 5.04
N LEU A 82 -4.61 -0.32 5.69
CA LEU A 82 -4.97 -0.31 7.10
C LEU A 82 -3.76 -0.05 8.00
N TYR A 83 -2.66 -0.78 7.76
CA TYR A 83 -1.43 -0.61 8.53
C TYR A 83 -0.85 0.80 8.39
N THR A 84 -0.88 1.36 7.17
CA THR A 84 -0.47 2.75 6.89
C THR A 84 -1.32 3.76 7.63
N LEU A 85 -2.64 3.59 7.58
CA LEU A 85 -3.59 4.45 8.26
C LEU A 85 -3.38 4.41 9.78
N TYR A 86 -3.17 3.22 10.34
CA TYR A 86 -2.88 3.04 11.77
C TYR A 86 -1.59 3.78 12.18
N ARG A 87 -0.49 3.59 11.44
CA ARG A 87 0.80 4.24 11.76
C ARG A 87 0.72 5.75 11.67
N ILE A 88 0.11 6.28 10.62
CA ILE A 88 0.00 7.73 10.44
C ILE A 88 -0.99 8.35 11.43
N GLY A 89 -2.08 7.66 11.76
CA GLY A 89 -2.98 8.09 12.81
C GLY A 89 -2.29 8.17 14.19
N LYS A 90 -1.40 7.22 14.49
CA LYS A 90 -0.54 7.30 15.68
C LYS A 90 0.44 8.47 15.56
N HIS A 91 1.13 8.61 14.44
CA HIS A 91 2.11 9.68 14.19
C HIS A 91 1.49 11.09 14.33
N TYR A 92 0.32 11.30 13.75
CA TYR A 92 -0.42 12.56 13.80
C TYR A 92 -0.78 12.98 15.24
N ARG A 93 -1.02 12.01 16.14
CA ARG A 93 -1.26 12.32 17.57
C ARG A 93 -0.02 12.88 18.28
N TYR A 94 1.19 12.49 17.85
CA TYR A 94 2.44 12.97 18.45
C TYR A 94 2.99 14.23 17.77
N PHE A 95 2.86 14.35 16.45
CA PHE A 95 3.40 15.47 15.67
C PHE A 95 2.30 16.09 14.80
N LYS A 96 1.73 17.20 15.27
CA LYS A 96 0.69 17.94 14.55
C LYS A 96 1.33 18.89 13.53
N SER A 97 1.68 18.34 12.36
CA SER A 97 2.29 19.05 11.23
C SER A 97 1.33 19.22 10.07
N LYS A 98 1.52 20.26 9.24
CA LYS A 98 0.79 20.38 7.95
C LYS A 98 1.03 19.14 7.07
N PHE A 99 2.26 18.61 7.05
CA PHE A 99 2.59 17.39 6.30
C PHE A 99 1.92 16.15 6.88
N ALA A 100 1.83 16.02 8.21
CA ALA A 100 1.15 14.90 8.87
C ALA A 100 -0.35 14.88 8.55
N ILE A 101 -0.99 16.05 8.41
CA ILE A 101 -2.40 16.16 7.98
C ILE A 101 -2.55 15.68 6.54
N THR A 102 -1.67 16.13 5.62
CA THR A 102 -1.68 15.68 4.22
C THR A 102 -1.46 14.17 4.10
N LEU A 103 -0.51 13.61 4.87
CA LEU A 103 -0.24 12.17 4.96
C LEU A 103 -1.43 11.39 5.46
N LEU A 104 -2.15 11.90 6.47
CA LEU A 104 -3.34 11.26 7.02
C LEU A 104 -4.47 11.26 6.00
N PHE A 105 -4.72 12.40 5.34
CA PHE A 105 -5.75 12.50 4.31
C PHE A 105 -5.48 11.53 3.16
N ASN A 106 -4.24 11.49 2.65
CA ASN A 106 -3.88 10.57 1.56
C ASN A 106 -3.91 9.09 2.01
N ALA A 107 -3.58 8.79 3.27
CA ALA A 107 -3.74 7.43 3.82
C ALA A 107 -5.22 7.00 3.90
N ILE A 108 -6.12 7.89 4.30
CA ILE A 108 -7.57 7.64 4.28
C ILE A 108 -8.05 7.41 2.85
N LEU A 109 -7.60 8.23 1.90
CA LEU A 109 -7.95 8.09 0.48
C LEU A 109 -7.46 6.74 -0.08
N LEU A 110 -6.22 6.33 0.23
CA LEU A 110 -5.69 5.01 -0.14
C LEU A 110 -6.50 3.85 0.45
N PHE A 111 -6.93 3.98 1.70
CA PHE A 111 -7.78 2.98 2.34
C PHE A 111 -9.15 2.89 1.65
N LEU A 112 -9.82 4.02 1.42
CA LEU A 112 -11.09 4.07 0.69
C LEU A 112 -10.95 3.49 -0.72
N LEU A 113 -9.88 3.82 -1.43
CA LEU A 113 -9.62 3.31 -2.77
C LEU A 113 -9.37 1.79 -2.76
N SER A 114 -8.76 1.24 -1.70
CA SER A 114 -8.64 -0.21 -1.53
C SER A 114 -9.98 -0.91 -1.30
N LEU A 115 -10.93 -0.27 -0.60
CA LEU A 115 -12.30 -0.78 -0.44
C LEU A 115 -13.07 -0.73 -1.75
N VAL A 116 -12.99 0.39 -2.48
CA VAL A 116 -13.59 0.53 -3.82
C VAL A 116 -13.03 -0.53 -4.76
N ASN A 117 -11.71 -0.76 -4.75
CA ASN A 117 -11.08 -1.81 -5.54
C ASN A 117 -11.67 -3.20 -5.23
N THR A 118 -11.80 -3.52 -3.95
CA THR A 118 -12.37 -4.79 -3.50
C THR A 118 -13.83 -4.95 -3.92
N PHE A 119 -14.60 -3.86 -3.84
CA PHE A 119 -16.00 -3.84 -4.26
C PHE A 119 -16.16 -4.01 -5.77
N VAL A 120 -15.30 -3.37 -6.58
CA VAL A 120 -15.26 -3.54 -8.04
C VAL A 120 -14.91 -4.98 -8.39
N LEU A 121 -13.92 -5.57 -7.71
CA LEU A 121 -13.55 -6.97 -7.87
C LEU A 121 -14.72 -7.92 -7.56
N TRP A 122 -15.40 -7.71 -6.43
CA TRP A 122 -16.57 -8.48 -6.04
C TRP A 122 -17.71 -8.38 -7.06
N ARG A 123 -18.01 -7.16 -7.52
CA ARG A 123 -19.03 -6.91 -8.55
C ARG A 123 -18.68 -7.61 -9.86
N SER A 124 -17.42 -7.54 -10.29
CA SER A 124 -16.93 -8.20 -11.51
C SER A 124 -17.07 -9.73 -11.43
N PHE A 125 -16.79 -10.33 -10.27
CA PHE A 125 -16.97 -11.77 -10.05
C PHE A 125 -18.45 -12.20 -10.08
N GLN A 126 -19.36 -11.37 -9.55
CA GLN A 126 -20.81 -11.62 -9.54
C GLN A 126 -21.46 -11.49 -10.94
N ILE A 127 -21.00 -10.53 -11.76
CA ILE A 127 -21.66 -10.18 -13.03
C ILE A 127 -21.03 -10.91 -14.24
N TYR A 128 -19.94 -11.66 -14.06
CA TYR A 128 -19.23 -12.44 -15.11
C TYR A 128 -19.14 -11.71 -16.46
N HIS A 129 -18.80 -10.41 -16.42
CA HIS A 129 -18.63 -9.62 -17.63
C HIS A 129 -17.15 -9.32 -17.84
N ARG A 130 -16.63 -9.80 -18.99
CA ARG A 130 -15.22 -9.70 -19.41
C ARG A 130 -14.75 -8.26 -19.68
N ASN A 131 -15.64 -7.26 -19.57
CA ASN A 131 -15.47 -5.96 -20.22
C ASN A 131 -15.02 -4.79 -19.32
N ASP A 132 -14.81 -5.00 -18.02
CA ASP A 132 -14.44 -3.90 -17.09
C ASP A 132 -12.94 -3.88 -16.68
N MET A 133 -12.05 -4.44 -17.52
CA MET A 133 -10.59 -4.40 -17.26
C MET A 133 -10.05 -2.97 -17.19
N ASN A 134 -10.64 -2.05 -17.97
CA ASN A 134 -10.32 -0.62 -17.92
C ASN A 134 -10.51 0.01 -16.52
N LEU A 135 -11.51 -0.44 -15.77
CA LEU A 135 -11.78 0.09 -14.43
C LEU A 135 -10.69 -0.36 -13.45
N PHE A 136 -10.23 -1.61 -13.55
CA PHE A 136 -9.09 -2.11 -12.76
C PHE A 136 -7.79 -1.35 -13.09
N TYR A 137 -7.52 -1.08 -14.37
CA TYR A 137 -6.36 -0.28 -14.77
C TYR A 137 -6.44 1.16 -14.26
N PHE A 138 -7.61 1.79 -14.35
CA PHE A 138 -7.83 3.13 -13.82
C PHE A 138 -7.56 3.19 -12.31
N ILE A 139 -8.15 2.27 -11.54
CA ILE A 139 -7.94 2.18 -10.09
C ILE A 139 -6.47 1.98 -9.76
N LEU A 140 -5.78 1.10 -10.49
CA LEU A 140 -4.38 0.80 -10.29
C LEU A 140 -3.47 2.00 -10.57
N ILE A 141 -3.76 2.80 -11.61
CA ILE A 141 -3.03 4.06 -11.87
C ILE A 141 -3.23 5.05 -10.74
N VAL A 142 -4.48 5.26 -10.29
CA VAL A 142 -4.79 6.19 -9.19
C VAL A 142 -4.10 5.74 -7.89
N LEU A 143 -4.13 4.43 -7.58
CA LEU A 143 -3.40 3.85 -6.46
C LEU A 143 -1.88 4.07 -6.55
N GLY A 144 -1.31 3.92 -7.75
CA GLY A 144 0.09 4.21 -8.03
C GLY A 144 0.46 5.65 -7.72
N ILE A 145 -0.33 6.62 -8.19
CA ILE A 145 -0.10 8.05 -7.93
C ILE A 145 -0.22 8.35 -6.42
N CYS A 146 -1.29 7.89 -5.77
CA CYS A 146 -1.50 8.13 -4.34
C CYS A 146 -0.40 7.51 -3.48
N SER A 147 0.07 6.30 -3.79
CA SER A 147 1.18 5.67 -3.06
C SER A 147 2.52 6.38 -3.27
N THR A 148 2.74 6.95 -4.46
CA THR A 148 3.94 7.77 -4.74
C THR A 148 3.93 9.06 -3.94
N ILE A 149 2.80 9.76 -3.90
CA ILE A 149 2.61 10.97 -3.07
C ILE A 149 2.84 10.63 -1.59
N GLN A 150 2.31 9.50 -1.12
CA GLN A 150 2.50 9.03 0.25
C GLN A 150 3.98 8.85 0.59
N LEU A 151 4.76 8.32 -0.35
CA LEU A 151 6.20 8.16 -0.17
C LEU A 151 6.95 9.48 -0.10
N ILE A 152 6.71 10.36 -1.07
CA ILE A 152 7.42 11.64 -1.17
C ILE A 152 7.15 12.49 0.08
N VAL A 153 5.87 12.65 0.45
CA VAL A 153 5.49 13.43 1.64
C VAL A 153 6.00 12.76 2.93
N GLY A 154 6.00 11.42 2.98
CA GLY A 154 6.53 10.66 4.12
C GLY A 154 8.04 10.87 4.32
N GLU A 155 8.83 10.89 3.25
CA GLU A 155 10.27 11.18 3.30
C GLU A 155 10.55 12.64 3.72
N LEU A 156 9.74 13.59 3.26
CA LEU A 156 9.86 15.00 3.67
C LEU A 156 9.59 15.21 5.16
N GLU A 157 8.52 14.61 5.70
CA GLU A 157 8.22 14.70 7.14
C GLU A 157 9.31 14.01 7.97
N MET A 158 9.88 12.90 7.50
CA MET A 158 11.00 12.26 8.18
C MET A 158 12.25 13.16 8.24
N LYS A 159 12.60 13.83 7.13
CA LYS A 159 13.71 14.79 7.12
C LYS A 159 13.50 15.90 8.14
N ARG A 160 12.27 16.41 8.26
CA ARG A 160 11.91 17.43 9.25
C ARG A 160 12.08 16.92 10.69
N ILE A 161 11.58 15.73 11.01
CA ILE A 161 11.69 15.16 12.37
C ILE A 161 13.15 14.91 12.75
N ARG A 162 13.96 14.38 11.82
CA ARG A 162 15.41 14.19 12.06
C ARG A 162 16.13 15.50 12.33
N GLY A 163 15.74 16.58 11.65
CA GLY A 163 16.25 17.93 11.92
C GLY A 163 15.96 18.38 13.35
N ILE A 164 14.70 18.23 13.79
CA ILE A 164 14.28 18.59 15.15
C ILE A 164 15.04 17.76 16.21
N GLN A 165 15.17 16.45 16.00
CA GLN A 165 15.89 15.59 16.94
C GLN A 165 17.37 15.94 17.08
N LYS A 166 18.04 16.30 15.97
CA LYS A 166 19.44 16.71 16.02
C LYS A 166 19.63 18.02 16.77
N GLN A 167 18.69 18.97 16.64
CA GLN A 167 18.70 20.21 17.41
C GLN A 167 18.49 19.94 18.91
N GLU A 168 17.53 19.08 19.27
CA GLU A 168 17.30 18.68 20.67
C GLU A 168 18.53 18.00 21.31
N GLU A 169 19.24 17.15 20.56
CA GLU A 169 20.49 16.50 21.02
C GLU A 169 21.65 17.49 21.18
N GLN A 170 21.76 18.50 20.30
CA GLN A 170 22.79 19.54 20.39
C GLN A 170 22.53 20.49 21.56
N ASP A 171 21.30 20.99 21.71
CA ASP A 171 20.90 21.87 22.81
C ASP A 171 20.95 21.17 24.19
N GLY A 172 20.81 19.83 24.20
CA GLY A 172 20.93 19.01 25.41
C GLY A 172 22.37 18.71 25.84
N ASN A 173 23.33 18.76 24.91
CA ASN A 173 24.76 18.52 25.17
C ASN A 173 25.52 19.80 25.54
N GLU A 174 24.93 20.98 25.33
CA GLU A 174 25.48 22.29 25.72
C GLU A 174 25.07 22.74 27.14
N LYS A 175 24.33 21.91 27.89
CA LYS A 175 23.95 22.14 29.30
C LYS A 175 24.69 21.20 30.24
#